data_AF-A0A7W7EZN1-F1
#
_entry.id   AF-A0A7W7EZN1-F1
#
_cell.length_a   1.000
_cell.length_b   1.000
_cell.length_c   1.000
_cell.angle_alpha   90.00
_cell.angle_beta   90.00
_cell.angle_gamma   90.00
#
_symmetry.space_group_name_H-M   'P 1'
#
loop_
_entity.id
_entity.type
_entity.pdbx_description
1 polymer ?
#
loop_
_entity_poly.entity_id
_entity_poly.type
_entity_poly.pdbx_seq_one_letter_code
_entity_poly.pdbx_strand_id
1 'polypeptide(L)'
;MTTAPTPVRDTILITHANPEDNRFARWLAGRLTTAGYKVWVDVRALRGGDDFWDKIEHVLRHEAIKQIVVVSEHIGKQGVKKELALGDVMRRKLNDPEFMVPIRIAAVDFGDFPTEILRQNAHNAFPNWAACLQPLFETLDTSRVPKVEHPDAEQLAMIVAAQEDGRKLVTLNSETLYSNWFELRARPDVWILEAKGTTAQLEAWSQFTKVPHVLHEGGAIAFCGPDAIERLDNGAPPLKARASLPFNGVIDGTYSRHFGERSNARRIAVNLMRQHWDLAMHRLGLLPVDFASGARGRFFPDGLIDGRVKLTLSDGHRVDRVLSGKFKDRRWHLCLVAQPKLWPDALFRVHANVAVTTNGRTPLPGEQLQRIRLRLTRSWFNDKWRDMLLAAMGWLAEGDATLDIAASGERLAVASLPMSFDFPVSFAAEEDRRAEEDEGGQITLSEDFETAFDRDGIPEEADA
;
A
#
# COMPACT_ATOMS: atom_id res chain seq x y z
N MET A 1 61.86 10.94 27.13
CA MET A 1 60.39 10.89 27.31
C MET A 1 59.76 11.11 25.95
N THR A 2 59.44 10.03 25.25
CA THR A 2 58.73 10.04 23.97
C THR A 2 57.28 10.38 24.25
N THR A 3 56.84 11.59 23.89
CA THR A 3 55.43 11.98 23.93
C THR A 3 54.66 11.10 22.97
N ALA A 4 53.70 10.32 23.48
CA ALA A 4 52.78 9.56 22.64
C ALA A 4 52.05 10.52 21.68
N PRO A 5 51.94 10.20 20.38
CA PRO A 5 51.23 11.04 19.43
C PRO A 5 49.78 11.19 19.89
N THR A 6 49.26 12.42 19.90
CA THR A 6 47.85 12.69 20.16
C THR A 6 47.03 11.97 19.10
N PRO A 7 46.01 11.15 19.46
CA PRO A 7 45.21 10.45 18.47
C PRO A 7 44.51 11.49 17.58
N VAL A 8 44.77 11.40 16.27
CA VAL A 8 44.18 12.28 15.26
C VAL A 8 42.72 11.87 15.09
N ARG A 9 41.78 12.78 15.40
CA ARG A 9 40.36 12.60 15.10
C ARG A 9 40.13 12.95 13.64
N ASP A 10 39.68 11.98 12.86
CA ASP A 10 39.53 12.08 11.41
C ASP A 10 38.19 11.52 10.91
N THR A 11 37.35 10.98 11.81
CA THR A 11 36.18 10.18 11.44
C THR A 11 34.88 10.97 11.61
N ILE A 12 34.01 10.97 10.60
CA ILE A 12 32.65 11.49 10.71
C ILE A 12 31.74 10.36 11.18
N LEU A 13 31.10 10.50 12.35
CA LEU A 13 30.12 9.52 12.84
C LEU A 13 28.70 9.94 12.45
N ILE A 14 27.89 9.00 11.95
CA ILE A 14 26.46 9.23 11.63
C ILE A 14 25.56 8.55 12.67
N THR A 15 24.97 9.36 13.54
CA THR A 15 23.95 8.95 14.51
C THR A 15 22.57 8.96 13.87
N HIS A 16 21.83 7.86 13.98
CA HIS A 16 20.52 7.68 13.35
C HIS A 16 19.68 6.63 14.10
N ALA A 17 18.36 6.61 13.89
CA ALA A 17 17.51 5.56 14.46
C ALA A 17 17.62 4.25 13.64
N ASN A 18 18.08 3.18 14.28
CA ASN A 18 18.13 1.84 13.68
C ASN A 18 16.83 1.06 14.02
N PRO A 19 16.13 0.44 13.04
CA PRO A 19 16.45 0.37 11.60
C PRO A 19 15.84 1.46 10.70
N GLU A 20 15.01 2.36 11.23
CA GLU A 20 14.12 3.22 10.45
C GLU A 20 14.87 4.22 9.55
N ASP A 21 15.99 4.76 10.02
CA ASP A 21 16.78 5.76 9.32
C ASP A 21 17.97 5.16 8.54
N ASN A 22 18.15 3.82 8.59
CA ASN A 22 19.31 3.13 8.00
C ASN A 22 19.49 3.46 6.51
N ARG A 23 18.38 3.64 5.77
CA ARG A 23 18.42 3.94 4.34
C ARG A 23 19.06 5.31 4.06
N PHE A 24 18.70 6.33 4.83
CA PHE A 24 19.30 7.66 4.70
C PHE A 24 20.74 7.65 5.20
N ALA A 25 21.01 7.03 6.35
CA ALA A 25 22.34 6.96 6.95
C ALA A 25 23.35 6.27 6.01
N ARG A 26 22.96 5.15 5.37
CA ARG A 26 23.73 4.48 4.30
C ARG A 26 23.98 5.38 3.10
N TRP A 27 22.93 6.03 2.63
CA TRP A 27 23.02 6.92 1.48
C TRP A 27 24.02 8.06 1.73
N LEU A 28 23.90 8.73 2.88
CA LEU A 28 24.77 9.83 3.27
C LEU A 28 26.21 9.37 3.49
N ALA A 29 26.40 8.22 4.17
CA ALA A 29 27.73 7.64 4.36
C ALA A 29 28.45 7.41 3.02
N GLY A 30 27.74 6.92 2.00
CA GLY A 30 28.29 6.73 0.66
C GLY A 30 28.70 8.03 -0.01
N ARG A 31 27.89 9.08 0.12
CA ARG A 31 28.21 10.40 -0.43
C ARG A 31 29.43 11.03 0.23
N LEU A 32 29.52 10.96 1.56
CA LEU A 32 30.65 11.48 2.32
C LEU A 32 31.94 10.69 2.03
N THR A 33 31.86 9.37 1.95
CA THR A 33 33.00 8.51 1.61
C THR A 33 33.50 8.80 0.19
N THR A 34 32.59 8.97 -0.78
CA THR A 34 32.93 9.35 -2.17
C THR A 34 33.57 10.74 -2.24
N ALA A 35 33.18 11.66 -1.35
CA ALA A 35 33.79 12.98 -1.22
C ALA A 35 35.16 12.97 -0.50
N GLY A 36 35.65 11.79 -0.10
CA GLY A 36 36.95 11.58 0.52
C GLY A 36 36.97 11.68 2.04
N TYR A 37 35.82 11.69 2.72
CA TYR A 37 35.80 11.69 4.19
C TYR A 37 35.85 10.26 4.74
N LYS A 38 36.51 10.07 5.88
CA LYS A 38 36.42 8.83 6.65
C LYS A 38 35.13 8.84 7.45
N VAL A 39 34.26 7.86 7.24
CA VAL A 39 32.91 7.84 7.81
C VAL A 39 32.72 6.60 8.66
N TRP A 40 32.03 6.73 9.78
CA TRP A 40 31.55 5.60 10.56
C TRP A 40 30.03 5.69 10.68
N VAL A 41 29.35 4.60 10.34
CA VAL A 41 27.90 4.49 10.46
C VAL A 41 27.57 3.07 10.91
N ASP A 42 26.66 2.97 11.86
CA ASP A 42 26.17 1.67 12.30
C ASP A 42 25.14 1.12 11.30
N VAL A 43 25.54 0.14 10.49
CA VAL A 43 24.67 -0.39 9.42
C VAL A 43 24.64 -1.91 9.39
N ARG A 44 25.48 -2.56 10.18
CA ARG A 44 25.68 -4.01 10.10
C ARG A 44 24.55 -4.74 10.81
N ALA A 45 23.84 -5.58 10.06
CA ALA A 45 23.22 -6.77 10.60
C ALA A 45 24.30 -7.87 10.66
N LEU A 46 25.04 -8.05 11.76
CA LEU A 46 25.95 -9.19 11.88
C LEU A 46 26.04 -9.79 13.29
N ARG A 47 25.94 -11.13 13.28
CA ARG A 47 26.43 -12.19 14.20
C ARG A 47 26.38 -11.90 15.71
N GLY A 48 25.55 -12.65 16.43
CA GLY A 48 25.35 -12.53 17.87
C GLY A 48 26.63 -12.75 18.69
N GLY A 49 26.92 -11.83 19.60
CA GLY A 49 27.99 -11.97 20.61
C GLY A 49 28.73 -10.67 21.00
N ASP A 50 28.78 -9.65 20.13
CA ASP A 50 29.53 -8.40 20.38
C ASP A 50 28.67 -7.30 21.04
N ASP A 51 29.20 -6.60 22.04
CA ASP A 51 28.54 -5.42 22.62
C ASP A 51 28.67 -4.22 21.67
N PHE A 52 27.56 -3.93 21.02
CA PHE A 52 27.36 -2.84 20.07
C PHE A 52 27.73 -1.46 20.63
N TRP A 53 27.49 -1.24 21.92
CA TRP A 53 27.60 0.07 22.55
C TRP A 53 29.07 0.49 22.74
N ASP A 54 29.93 -0.44 23.13
CA ASP A 54 31.34 -0.18 23.40
C ASP A 54 32.07 0.39 22.17
N LYS A 55 31.69 -0.07 20.98
CA LYS A 55 32.29 0.38 19.73
C LYS A 55 31.86 1.79 19.34
N ILE A 56 30.57 2.10 19.45
CA ILE A 56 30.05 3.46 19.19
C ILE A 56 30.68 4.46 20.17
N GLU A 57 30.71 4.07 21.44
CA GLU A 57 31.32 4.88 22.48
C GLU A 57 32.80 5.14 22.20
N HIS A 58 33.55 4.11 21.79
CA HIS A 58 34.95 4.25 21.40
C HIS A 58 35.13 5.27 20.26
N VAL A 59 34.37 5.12 19.17
CA VAL A 59 34.47 6.01 18.01
C VAL A 59 34.13 7.45 18.40
N LEU A 60 33.02 7.68 19.10
CA LEU A 60 32.62 9.03 19.54
C LEU A 60 33.68 9.68 20.44
N ARG A 61 34.30 8.93 21.36
CA ARG A 61 35.28 9.48 22.31
C ARG A 61 36.65 9.71 21.70
N HIS A 62 37.10 8.84 20.81
CA HIS A 62 38.51 8.76 20.43
C HIS A 62 38.78 9.08 18.96
N GLU A 63 37.84 8.81 18.05
CA GLU A 63 38.08 8.88 16.59
C GLU A 63 37.25 9.98 15.91
N ALA A 64 36.06 10.27 16.41
CA ALA A 64 35.10 11.16 15.77
C ALA A 64 35.59 12.61 15.79
N ILE A 65 35.66 13.23 14.61
CA ILE A 65 35.93 14.66 14.43
C ILE A 65 34.63 15.47 14.36
N LYS A 66 33.58 14.90 13.76
CA LYS A 66 32.22 15.46 13.71
C LYS A 66 31.20 14.34 13.87
N GLN A 67 30.07 14.68 14.47
CA GLN A 67 28.90 13.80 14.61
C GLN A 67 27.75 14.39 13.78
N ILE A 68 27.36 13.69 12.73
CA ILE A 68 26.15 14.02 11.97
C ILE A 68 24.96 13.33 12.64
N VAL A 69 23.95 14.12 12.99
CA VAL A 69 22.73 13.63 13.67
C VAL A 69 21.57 13.63 12.70
N VAL A 70 21.06 12.45 12.36
CA VAL A 70 19.87 12.29 11.51
C VAL A 70 18.61 12.50 12.35
N VAL A 71 17.80 13.48 11.96
CA VAL A 71 16.57 13.86 12.69
C VAL A 71 15.34 13.41 11.90
N SER A 72 14.64 12.43 12.48
CA SER A 72 13.35 11.89 12.05
C SER A 72 12.40 11.81 13.25
N GLU A 73 11.16 11.35 13.05
CA GLU A 73 10.21 11.05 14.13
C GLU A 73 10.73 10.00 15.14
N HIS A 74 11.80 9.27 14.80
CA HIS A 74 12.40 8.23 15.63
C HIS A 74 13.62 8.70 16.44
N ILE A 75 13.97 10.00 16.39
CA ILE A 75 15.10 10.58 17.15
C ILE A 75 15.00 10.33 18.67
N GLY A 76 13.80 10.06 19.17
CA GLY A 76 13.52 9.76 20.58
C GLY A 76 13.95 8.37 21.07
N LYS A 77 14.48 7.50 20.21
CA LYS A 77 14.92 6.14 20.60
C LYS A 77 16.06 6.17 21.63
N GLN A 78 16.09 5.17 22.52
CA GLN A 78 17.06 5.09 23.61
C GLN A 78 18.52 5.04 23.12
N GLY A 79 18.81 4.29 22.04
CA GLY A 79 20.16 4.24 21.45
C GLY A 79 20.64 5.62 21.00
N VAL A 80 19.81 6.31 20.21
CA VAL A 80 20.07 7.68 19.72
C VAL A 80 20.27 8.66 20.88
N LYS A 81 19.42 8.62 21.91
CA LYS A 81 19.55 9.47 23.10
C LYS A 81 20.91 9.29 23.81
N LYS A 82 21.38 8.05 23.95
CA LYS A 82 22.69 7.80 24.55
C LYS A 82 23.82 8.38 23.68
N GLU A 83 23.73 8.23 22.36
CA GLU A 83 24.71 8.82 21.42
C GLU A 83 24.70 10.35 21.43
N LEU A 84 23.53 10.99 21.54
CA LEU A 84 23.39 12.44 21.66
C LEU A 84 23.99 12.96 22.96
N ALA A 85 23.72 12.28 24.08
CA ALA A 85 24.29 12.64 25.38
C ALA A 85 25.82 12.52 25.38
N LEU A 86 26.36 11.46 24.77
CA LEU A 86 27.80 11.29 24.60
C LEU A 86 28.40 12.36 23.65
N GLY A 87 27.70 12.64 22.56
CA GLY A 87 28.02 13.72 21.63
C GLY A 87 28.14 15.09 22.30
N ASP A 88 27.18 15.41 23.16
CA ASP A 88 27.15 16.66 23.93
C ASP A 88 28.31 16.74 24.94
N VAL A 89 28.69 15.63 25.57
CA VAL A 89 29.91 15.55 26.39
C VAL A 89 31.16 15.84 25.54
N MET A 90 31.25 15.24 24.36
CA MET A 90 32.39 15.42 23.46
C MET A 90 32.47 16.84 22.89
N ARG A 91 31.33 17.44 22.51
CA ARG A 91 31.19 18.84 22.10
C ARG A 91 31.85 19.78 23.10
N ARG A 92 31.55 19.61 24.40
CA ARG A 92 32.16 20.40 25.48
C ARG A 92 33.65 20.10 25.67
N LYS A 93 34.02 18.82 25.66
CA LYS A 93 35.40 18.37 25.89
C LYS A 93 36.36 18.83 24.79
N LEU A 94 35.89 18.87 23.54
CA LEU A 94 36.65 19.31 22.37
C LEU A 94 36.59 20.83 22.16
N ASN A 95 35.77 21.54 22.94
CA ASN A 95 35.48 22.97 22.77
C ASN A 95 35.08 23.32 21.33
N ASP A 96 34.27 22.45 20.71
CA ASP A 96 33.79 22.57 19.34
C ASP A 96 32.26 22.66 19.38
N PRO A 97 31.66 23.87 19.36
CA PRO A 97 30.21 24.04 19.43
C PRO A 97 29.48 23.43 18.22
N GLU A 98 30.19 23.23 17.10
CA GLU A 98 29.69 22.68 15.85
C GLU A 98 30.06 21.19 15.70
N PHE A 99 30.44 20.51 16.79
CA PHE A 99 30.80 19.09 16.76
C PHE A 99 29.64 18.22 16.27
N MET A 100 28.43 18.55 16.71
CA MET A 100 27.19 17.90 16.29
C MET A 100 26.58 18.70 15.14
N VAL A 101 26.20 18.03 14.05
CA VAL A 101 25.61 18.65 12.86
C VAL A 101 24.27 17.98 12.54
N PRO A 102 23.14 18.62 12.88
CA PRO A 102 21.82 18.01 12.67
C PRO A 102 21.38 18.10 11.20
N ILE A 103 20.79 17.01 10.71
CA ILE A 103 20.19 16.90 9.37
C ILE A 103 18.76 16.37 9.48
N ARG A 104 17.78 17.19 9.10
CA ARG A 104 16.36 16.84 9.17
C ARG A 104 15.91 16.07 7.93
N ILE A 105 15.42 14.85 8.11
CA ILE A 105 15.06 13.94 7.00
C ILE A 105 13.56 13.63 6.87
N ALA A 106 12.75 14.05 7.84
CA ALA A 106 11.30 13.89 7.86
C ALA A 106 10.59 15.21 8.15
N ALA A 107 9.25 15.21 8.09
CA ALA A 107 8.40 16.36 8.41
C ALA A 107 8.31 16.61 9.93
N VAL A 108 9.46 16.77 10.58
CA VAL A 108 9.57 17.09 12.02
C VAL A 108 9.71 18.60 12.18
N ASP A 109 9.01 19.17 13.17
CA ASP A 109 9.16 20.59 13.51
C ASP A 109 10.46 20.83 14.27
N PHE A 110 11.10 21.99 14.04
CA PHE A 110 12.36 22.33 14.71
C PHE A 110 12.23 22.38 16.25
N GLY A 111 11.02 22.65 16.75
CA GLY A 111 10.74 22.65 18.19
C GLY A 111 10.80 21.27 18.84
N ASP A 112 10.69 20.20 18.06
CA ASP A 112 10.70 18.81 18.55
C ASP A 112 12.11 18.20 18.59
N PHE A 113 13.14 19.02 18.31
CA PHE A 113 14.52 18.56 18.32
C PHE A 113 14.96 18.28 19.77
N PRO A 114 15.79 17.24 19.99
CA PRO A 114 16.43 17.01 21.28
C PRO A 114 17.17 18.25 21.79
N THR A 115 17.16 18.45 23.11
CA THR A 115 17.69 19.66 23.74
C THR A 115 19.18 19.88 23.45
N GLU A 116 19.93 18.81 23.17
CA GLU A 116 21.34 18.83 22.79
C GLU A 116 21.60 19.59 21.47
N ILE A 117 20.65 19.51 20.53
CA ILE A 117 20.75 20.07 19.17
C ILE A 117 19.69 21.14 18.85
N LEU A 118 18.72 21.37 19.74
CA LEU A 118 17.61 22.32 19.55
C LEU A 118 18.04 23.75 19.17
N ARG A 119 19.21 24.19 19.64
CA ARG A 119 19.75 25.55 19.38
C ARG A 119 20.66 25.64 18.17
N GLN A 120 20.89 24.54 17.45
CA GLN A 120 21.80 24.47 16.32
C GLN A 120 21.02 24.65 15.01
N ASN A 121 21.66 25.26 14.01
CA ASN A 121 21.10 25.28 12.66
C ASN A 121 21.19 23.88 12.06
N ALA A 122 20.07 23.35 11.59
CA ALA A 122 20.00 22.05 10.96
C ALA A 122 19.94 22.15 9.44
N HIS A 123 20.67 21.28 8.76
CA HIS A 123 20.52 21.09 7.33
C HIS A 123 19.20 20.37 7.05
N ASN A 124 18.57 20.68 5.91
CA ASN A 124 17.28 20.08 5.55
C ASN A 124 17.43 19.12 4.36
N ALA A 125 17.04 17.87 4.57
CA ALA A 125 17.01 16.79 3.58
C ALA A 125 15.57 16.33 3.27
N PHE A 126 14.54 16.99 3.81
CA PHE A 126 13.14 16.69 3.51
C PHE A 126 12.51 17.80 2.64
N PRO A 127 11.80 17.45 1.54
CA PRO A 127 11.51 16.09 1.04
C PRO A 127 12.60 15.50 0.13
N ASN A 128 13.69 16.23 -0.13
CA ASN A 128 14.76 15.82 -1.04
C ASN A 128 16.10 15.66 -0.31
N TRP A 129 16.61 14.43 -0.23
CA TRP A 129 17.85 14.12 0.46
C TRP A 129 19.06 14.87 -0.08
N ALA A 130 19.16 15.03 -1.40
CA ALA A 130 20.31 15.69 -2.03
C ALA A 130 20.47 17.15 -1.62
N ALA A 131 19.39 17.80 -1.15
CA ALA A 131 19.40 19.21 -0.78
C ALA A 131 20.34 19.52 0.41
N CYS A 132 20.63 18.54 1.28
CA CYS A 132 21.52 18.75 2.41
C CYS A 132 23.02 18.65 2.05
N LEU A 133 23.38 18.08 0.89
CA LEU A 133 24.78 17.74 0.59
C LEU A 133 25.66 18.98 0.43
N GLN A 134 25.21 19.97 -0.36
CA GLN A 134 25.98 21.20 -0.56
C GLN A 134 26.25 21.93 0.76
N PRO A 135 25.22 22.29 1.58
CA PRO A 135 25.47 23.02 2.82
C PRO A 135 26.20 22.15 3.87
N LEU A 136 26.06 20.83 3.83
CA LEU A 136 26.86 19.93 4.65
C LEU A 136 28.34 19.95 4.26
N PHE A 137 28.68 19.89 2.97
CA PHE A 137 30.07 19.97 2.51
C PHE A 137 30.69 21.33 2.86
N GLU A 138 29.94 22.42 2.68
CA GLU A 138 30.38 23.76 3.12
C GLU A 138 30.67 23.80 4.64
N THR A 139 29.83 23.14 5.45
CA THR A 139 30.04 23.01 6.91
C THR A 139 31.32 22.22 7.23
N LEU A 140 31.53 21.08 6.56
CA LEU A 140 32.69 20.20 6.79
C LEU A 140 34.00 20.84 6.32
N ASP A 141 33.98 21.55 5.20
CA ASP A 141 35.14 22.28 4.67
C ASP A 141 35.49 23.48 5.57
N THR A 142 34.49 24.22 6.06
CA THR A 142 34.67 25.30 7.05
C THR A 142 35.27 24.76 8.34
N SER A 143 34.80 23.60 8.79
CA SER A 143 35.34 22.87 9.95
C SER A 143 36.71 22.22 9.71
N ARG A 144 37.27 22.33 8.50
CA ARG A 144 38.56 21.73 8.10
C ARG A 144 38.63 20.22 8.37
N VAL A 145 37.52 19.52 8.15
CA VAL A 145 37.50 18.06 8.29
C VAL A 145 38.43 17.44 7.25
N PRO A 146 39.44 16.64 7.66
CA PRO A 146 40.42 16.10 6.74
C PRO A 146 39.77 15.09 5.77
N LYS A 147 40.25 15.11 4.53
CA LYS A 147 39.93 14.09 3.52
C LYS A 147 41.07 13.08 3.48
N VAL A 148 40.74 11.80 3.34
CA VAL A 148 41.71 10.72 3.18
C VAL A 148 42.18 10.65 1.72
N GLU A 149 43.49 10.46 1.50
CA GLU A 149 44.07 10.35 0.14
C GLU A 149 43.57 9.10 -0.61
N HIS A 150 43.21 8.06 0.14
CA HIS A 150 42.59 6.84 -0.36
C HIS A 150 41.35 6.53 0.50
N PRO A 151 40.12 6.66 -0.04
CA PRO A 151 38.94 6.17 0.66
C PRO A 151 39.10 4.67 0.92
N ASP A 152 38.69 4.19 2.10
CA ASP A 152 38.70 2.77 2.41
C ASP A 152 37.89 1.99 1.37
N ALA A 153 38.58 1.22 0.53
CA ALA A 153 37.99 0.50 -0.58
C ALA A 153 37.00 -0.56 -0.11
N GLU A 154 37.19 -1.15 1.08
CA GLU A 154 36.27 -2.12 1.67
C GLU A 154 34.98 -1.44 2.14
N GLN A 155 35.11 -0.27 2.75
CA GLN A 155 33.97 0.53 3.21
C GLN A 155 33.16 1.12 2.04
N LEU A 156 33.85 1.61 1.00
CA LEU A 156 33.22 2.07 -0.23
C LEU A 156 32.54 0.90 -0.97
N ALA A 157 33.19 -0.27 -1.07
CA ALA A 157 32.59 -1.47 -1.65
C ALA A 157 31.38 -1.96 -0.85
N MET A 158 31.40 -1.87 0.48
CA MET A 158 30.25 -2.21 1.34
C MET A 158 29.08 -1.24 1.14
N ILE A 159 29.35 0.07 1.05
CA ILE A 159 28.29 1.08 0.86
C ILE A 159 27.74 1.03 -0.58
N VAL A 160 28.61 0.84 -1.57
CA VAL A 160 28.22 0.58 -2.96
C VAL A 160 27.44 -0.71 -3.03
N ALA A 161 27.86 -1.82 -2.42
CA ALA A 161 27.09 -3.07 -2.37
C ALA A 161 25.70 -2.87 -1.73
N ALA A 162 25.59 -2.13 -0.63
CA ALA A 162 24.30 -1.85 0.02
C ALA A 162 23.38 -0.90 -0.79
N GLN A 163 23.94 -0.04 -1.65
CA GLN A 163 23.17 0.80 -2.60
C GLN A 163 22.85 0.03 -3.89
N GLU A 164 23.77 -0.82 -4.33
CA GLU A 164 23.66 -1.66 -5.52
C GLU A 164 22.76 -2.87 -5.29
N ASP A 165 22.58 -3.37 -4.07
CA ASP A 165 21.64 -4.49 -3.82
C ASP A 165 20.18 -4.09 -4.10
N GLY A 166 19.83 -2.80 -4.08
CA GLY A 166 18.54 -2.34 -4.59
C GLY A 166 18.49 -2.14 -6.11
N ARG A 167 19.66 -1.93 -6.75
CA ARG A 167 19.82 -1.66 -8.19
C ARG A 167 20.06 -2.91 -9.02
N LYS A 168 20.79 -3.89 -8.49
CA LYS A 168 21.05 -5.23 -9.06
C LYS A 168 19.78 -6.05 -9.24
N LEU A 169 18.75 -5.76 -8.44
CA LEU A 169 17.43 -6.41 -8.59
C LEU A 169 16.66 -5.82 -9.76
N VAL A 170 16.99 -4.62 -10.26
CA VAL A 170 16.34 -4.06 -11.45
C VAL A 170 17.10 -4.53 -12.68
N THR A 171 16.47 -5.39 -13.49
CA THR A 171 17.03 -5.89 -14.73
C THR A 171 16.38 -5.19 -15.93
N LEU A 172 17.12 -5.04 -17.03
CA LEU A 172 16.62 -4.46 -18.30
C LEU A 172 15.70 -5.44 -19.07
N ASN A 173 15.10 -6.40 -18.39
CA ASN A 173 14.14 -7.31 -18.98
C ASN A 173 12.76 -6.66 -18.87
N SER A 174 12.14 -6.36 -20.01
CA SER A 174 10.78 -5.83 -20.04
C SER A 174 9.82 -6.81 -19.35
N GLU A 175 8.87 -6.27 -18.60
CA GLU A 175 7.80 -7.06 -17.98
C GLU A 175 6.43 -6.45 -18.25
N THR A 176 5.42 -7.30 -18.25
CA THR A 176 4.03 -6.87 -18.29
C THR A 176 3.50 -6.76 -16.86
N LEU A 177 3.19 -5.54 -16.46
CA LEU A 177 2.59 -5.22 -15.17
C LEU A 177 1.07 -5.28 -15.27
N TYR A 178 0.45 -5.95 -14.31
CA TYR A 178 -1.00 -6.00 -14.19
C TYR A 178 -1.48 -4.99 -13.16
N SER A 179 -2.42 -4.13 -13.56
CA SER A 179 -3.11 -3.25 -12.62
C SER A 179 -4.21 -3.98 -11.86
N ASN A 180 -4.97 -3.23 -11.08
CA ASN A 180 -6.25 -3.65 -10.52
C ASN A 180 -7.44 -2.91 -11.16
N TRP A 181 -7.26 -2.41 -12.39
CA TRP A 181 -8.26 -1.63 -13.12
C TRP A 181 -8.90 -2.50 -14.20
N PHE A 182 -10.20 -2.73 -14.08
CA PHE A 182 -10.98 -3.53 -15.01
C PHE A 182 -11.92 -2.62 -15.79
N GLU A 183 -11.70 -2.52 -17.09
CA GLU A 183 -12.44 -1.58 -17.94
C GLU A 183 -13.92 -1.92 -18.05
N LEU A 184 -14.78 -0.90 -18.08
CA LEU A 184 -16.19 -1.07 -18.43
C LEU A 184 -16.33 -1.14 -19.96
N ARG A 185 -16.51 -2.35 -20.47
CA ARG A 185 -16.54 -2.66 -21.92
C ARG A 185 -17.92 -2.43 -22.53
N ALA A 186 -18.97 -2.97 -21.94
CA ALA A 186 -20.35 -2.69 -22.38
C ALA A 186 -20.95 -1.64 -21.45
N ARG A 187 -21.40 -0.53 -22.04
CA ARG A 187 -21.94 0.65 -21.32
C ARG A 187 -23.39 0.85 -21.73
N PRO A 188 -24.37 0.66 -20.84
CA PRO A 188 -25.78 0.85 -21.14
C PRO A 188 -26.11 2.33 -21.22
N ASP A 189 -27.23 2.66 -21.86
CA ASP A 189 -27.80 4.00 -21.77
C ASP A 189 -28.22 4.32 -20.33
N VAL A 190 -28.17 5.62 -19.99
CA VAL A 190 -28.70 6.15 -18.74
C VAL A 190 -30.13 6.63 -19.00
N TRP A 191 -31.08 5.92 -18.43
CA TRP A 191 -32.49 6.20 -18.56
C TRP A 191 -32.95 7.15 -17.46
N ILE A 192 -33.64 8.22 -17.86
CA ILE A 192 -34.34 9.11 -16.95
C ILE A 192 -35.83 8.77 -17.04
N LEU A 193 -36.39 8.35 -15.91
CA LEU A 193 -37.74 7.84 -15.82
C LEU A 193 -38.58 8.77 -14.96
N GLU A 194 -39.82 8.97 -15.36
CA GLU A 194 -40.85 9.68 -14.61
C GLU A 194 -41.84 8.67 -14.05
N ALA A 195 -42.15 8.77 -12.76
CA ALA A 195 -43.14 7.89 -12.12
C ALA A 195 -44.54 8.49 -12.22
N LYS A 196 -45.53 7.68 -12.61
CA LYS A 196 -46.94 8.04 -12.47
C LYS A 196 -47.42 7.55 -11.11
N GLY A 197 -47.60 8.46 -10.17
CA GLY A 197 -48.04 8.14 -8.81
C GLY A 197 -47.65 9.21 -7.81
N THR A 198 -47.78 8.90 -6.52
CA THR A 198 -47.29 9.77 -5.45
C THR A 198 -45.80 9.49 -5.18
N THR A 199 -45.07 10.51 -4.71
CA THR A 199 -43.66 10.34 -4.28
C THR A 199 -43.51 9.24 -3.23
N ALA A 200 -44.48 9.10 -2.32
CA ALA A 200 -44.48 8.06 -1.29
C ALA A 200 -44.52 6.63 -1.88
N GLN A 201 -45.24 6.42 -2.98
CA GLN A 201 -45.27 5.10 -3.66
C GLN A 201 -43.92 4.77 -4.27
N LEU A 202 -43.28 5.76 -4.91
CA LEU A 202 -41.97 5.58 -5.52
C LEU A 202 -40.88 5.33 -4.47
N GLU A 203 -40.91 6.06 -3.36
CA GLU A 203 -40.01 5.85 -2.22
C GLU A 203 -40.20 4.48 -1.57
N ALA A 204 -41.45 4.04 -1.40
CA ALA A 204 -41.75 2.70 -0.89
C ALA A 204 -41.20 1.61 -1.82
N TRP A 205 -41.42 1.72 -3.13
CA TRP A 205 -40.83 0.80 -4.10
C TRP A 205 -39.30 0.78 -4.03
N SER A 206 -38.68 1.98 -3.96
CA SER A 206 -37.22 2.14 -3.89
C SER A 206 -36.58 1.40 -2.72
N GLN A 207 -37.28 1.27 -1.58
CA GLN A 207 -36.79 0.57 -0.40
C GLN A 207 -36.71 -0.96 -0.56
N PHE A 208 -37.57 -1.55 -1.38
CA PHE A 208 -37.71 -3.01 -1.47
C PHE A 208 -37.28 -3.60 -2.81
N THR A 209 -37.23 -2.79 -3.86
CA THR A 209 -36.82 -3.24 -5.18
C THR A 209 -35.36 -3.67 -5.20
N LYS A 210 -35.07 -4.69 -6.01
CA LYS A 210 -33.70 -5.13 -6.31
C LYS A 210 -33.17 -4.53 -7.62
N VAL A 211 -33.99 -3.76 -8.34
CA VAL A 211 -33.59 -3.10 -9.58
C VAL A 211 -32.65 -1.94 -9.22
N PRO A 212 -31.43 -1.88 -9.78
CA PRO A 212 -30.53 -0.76 -9.52
C PRO A 212 -31.10 0.57 -10.05
N HIS A 213 -31.23 1.56 -9.16
CA HIS A 213 -31.80 2.85 -9.50
C HIS A 213 -31.32 3.95 -8.54
N VAL A 214 -31.59 5.21 -8.89
CA VAL A 214 -31.45 6.38 -8.03
C VAL A 214 -32.68 7.26 -8.18
N LEU A 215 -33.33 7.62 -7.07
CA LEU A 215 -34.46 8.55 -7.10
C LEU A 215 -34.00 9.95 -7.58
N HIS A 216 -34.77 10.54 -8.49
CA HIS A 216 -34.44 11.85 -9.10
C HIS A 216 -35.69 12.55 -9.64
N GLU A 217 -35.93 13.80 -9.22
CA GLU A 217 -37.03 14.67 -9.69
C GLU A 217 -38.42 14.00 -9.75
N GLY A 218 -38.83 13.27 -8.69
CA GLY A 218 -40.13 12.59 -8.66
C GLY A 218 -40.21 11.34 -9.56
N GLY A 219 -39.07 10.87 -10.05
CA GLY A 219 -38.91 9.63 -10.79
C GLY A 219 -37.62 8.92 -10.41
N ALA A 220 -37.04 8.18 -11.35
CA ALA A 220 -35.84 7.38 -11.12
C ALA A 220 -34.87 7.45 -12.30
N ILE A 221 -33.58 7.31 -12.01
CA ILE A 221 -32.53 7.11 -13.01
C ILE A 221 -32.01 5.69 -12.89
N ALA A 222 -31.89 4.99 -14.01
CA ALA A 222 -31.42 3.61 -14.07
C ALA A 222 -30.59 3.37 -15.34
N PHE A 223 -29.92 2.21 -15.41
CA PHE A 223 -29.25 1.73 -16.62
C PHE A 223 -30.15 0.85 -17.49
N CYS A 224 -31.46 0.88 -17.24
CA CYS A 224 -32.43 0.14 -18.02
C CYS A 224 -33.73 0.93 -18.20
N GLY A 225 -34.42 0.64 -19.31
CA GLY A 225 -35.69 1.26 -19.63
C GLY A 225 -36.86 0.70 -18.80
N PRO A 226 -38.03 1.35 -18.88
CA PRO A 226 -39.21 0.98 -18.08
C PRO A 226 -39.65 -0.47 -18.31
N ASP A 227 -39.63 -0.95 -19.56
CA ASP A 227 -40.00 -2.34 -19.90
C ASP A 227 -39.11 -3.38 -19.21
N ALA A 228 -37.82 -3.07 -19.03
CA ALA A 228 -36.89 -3.95 -18.33
C ALA A 228 -37.17 -3.96 -16.82
N ILE A 229 -37.48 -2.79 -16.24
CA ILE A 229 -37.85 -2.67 -14.83
C ILE A 229 -39.13 -3.46 -14.54
N GLU A 230 -40.16 -3.31 -15.37
CA GLU A 230 -41.43 -4.02 -15.22
C GLU A 230 -41.24 -5.54 -15.25
N ARG A 231 -40.38 -6.05 -16.15
CA ARG A 231 -40.04 -7.49 -16.18
C ARG A 231 -39.27 -7.98 -14.95
N LEU A 232 -38.43 -7.14 -14.37
CA LEU A 232 -37.59 -7.50 -13.22
C LEU A 232 -38.33 -7.35 -11.88
N ASP A 233 -39.32 -6.47 -11.83
CA ASP A 233 -40.06 -6.14 -10.64
C ASP A 233 -41.49 -5.70 -10.99
N ASN A 234 -42.42 -6.65 -10.97
CA ASN A 234 -43.84 -6.43 -11.21
C ASN A 234 -44.50 -5.49 -10.16
N GLY A 235 -43.80 -5.16 -9.06
CA GLY A 235 -44.25 -4.21 -8.05
C GLY A 235 -43.85 -2.76 -8.32
N ALA A 236 -43.15 -2.48 -9.42
CA ALA A 236 -42.75 -1.13 -9.79
C ALA A 236 -43.98 -0.22 -10.06
N PRO A 237 -43.96 1.05 -9.61
CA PRO A 237 -44.96 2.01 -10.05
C PRO A 237 -44.88 2.20 -11.57
N PRO A 238 -45.94 2.64 -12.25
CA PRO A 238 -45.89 2.87 -13.69
C PRO A 238 -44.85 3.93 -14.03
N LEU A 239 -43.75 3.52 -14.66
CA LEU A 239 -42.63 4.37 -15.06
C LEU A 239 -42.71 4.68 -16.55
N LYS A 240 -42.43 5.93 -16.92
CA LYS A 240 -42.33 6.37 -18.33
C LYS A 240 -40.93 6.91 -18.60
N ALA A 241 -40.34 6.51 -19.72
CA ALA A 241 -39.07 7.10 -20.14
C ALA A 241 -39.24 8.58 -20.55
N ARG A 242 -38.49 9.46 -19.89
CA ARG A 242 -38.33 10.88 -20.25
C ARG A 242 -37.16 11.08 -21.21
N ALA A 243 -36.09 10.31 -21.03
CA ALA A 243 -34.92 10.30 -21.92
C ALA A 243 -34.15 8.98 -21.81
N SER A 244 -33.47 8.60 -22.89
CA SER A 244 -32.39 7.60 -22.92
C SER A 244 -31.12 8.30 -23.38
N LEU A 245 -30.08 8.31 -22.56
CA LEU A 245 -28.88 9.10 -22.80
C LEU A 245 -27.64 8.20 -22.89
N PRO A 246 -26.80 8.33 -23.93
CA PRO A 246 -25.56 7.56 -24.01
C PRO A 246 -24.65 7.78 -22.80
N PHE A 247 -24.14 6.69 -22.21
CA PHE A 247 -23.32 6.71 -21.00
C PHE A 247 -22.21 7.75 -21.05
N ASN A 248 -21.35 7.72 -22.07
CA ASN A 248 -20.19 8.60 -22.17
C ASN A 248 -20.60 10.08 -22.20
N GLY A 249 -21.69 10.43 -22.90
CA GLY A 249 -22.20 11.80 -22.93
C GLY A 249 -22.71 12.28 -21.57
N VAL A 250 -23.23 11.37 -20.73
CA VAL A 250 -23.61 11.69 -19.35
C VAL A 250 -22.37 11.98 -18.51
N ILE A 251 -21.33 11.14 -18.64
CA ILE A 251 -20.08 11.25 -17.85
C ILE A 251 -19.24 12.48 -18.23
N ASP A 252 -19.25 12.86 -19.51
CA ASP A 252 -18.49 14.00 -20.04
C ASP A 252 -19.22 15.34 -19.87
N GLY A 253 -20.49 15.28 -19.47
CA GLY A 253 -21.28 16.46 -19.13
C GLY A 253 -22.10 17.03 -20.27
N THR A 254 -22.15 16.37 -21.44
CA THR A 254 -23.02 16.73 -22.58
C THR A 254 -24.47 16.89 -22.16
N TYR A 255 -24.93 16.08 -21.20
CA TYR A 255 -26.31 16.06 -20.72
C TYR A 255 -26.50 16.65 -19.32
N SER A 256 -25.55 17.47 -18.83
CA SER A 256 -25.57 18.00 -17.45
C SER A 256 -26.89 18.68 -17.05
N ARG A 257 -27.60 19.28 -18.01
CA ARG A 257 -28.92 19.91 -17.79
C ARG A 257 -29.94 19.00 -17.12
N HIS A 258 -29.86 17.68 -17.33
CA HIS A 258 -30.79 16.71 -16.76
C HIS A 258 -30.47 16.35 -15.31
N PHE A 259 -29.26 16.69 -14.84
CA PHE A 259 -28.73 16.32 -13.53
C PHE A 259 -28.35 17.56 -12.70
N GLY A 260 -28.63 18.77 -13.20
CA GLY A 260 -28.16 20.05 -12.67
C GLY A 260 -26.70 20.34 -13.03
N GLU A 261 -25.79 19.44 -12.68
CA GLU A 261 -24.35 19.58 -12.91
C GLU A 261 -23.67 18.24 -13.23
N ARG A 262 -22.49 18.31 -13.86
CA ARG A 262 -21.71 17.13 -14.28
C ARG A 262 -21.32 16.24 -13.09
N SER A 263 -20.95 16.83 -11.96
CA SER A 263 -20.58 16.11 -10.72
C SER A 263 -21.73 15.24 -10.22
N ASN A 264 -22.96 15.73 -10.25
CA ASN A 264 -24.13 14.97 -9.84
C ASN A 264 -24.40 13.78 -10.79
N ALA A 265 -24.33 14.01 -12.10
CA ALA A 265 -24.44 12.94 -13.10
C ALA A 265 -23.42 11.82 -12.88
N ARG A 266 -22.15 12.18 -12.65
CA ARG A 266 -21.06 11.23 -12.36
C ARG A 266 -21.30 10.47 -11.06
N ARG A 267 -21.78 11.14 -10.00
CA ARG A 267 -22.12 10.50 -8.72
C ARG A 267 -23.24 9.47 -8.87
N ILE A 268 -24.28 9.80 -9.64
CA ILE A 268 -25.39 8.89 -9.94
C ILE A 268 -24.88 7.68 -10.72
N ALA A 269 -24.09 7.88 -11.77
CA ALA A 269 -23.52 6.78 -12.55
C ALA A 269 -22.63 5.85 -11.71
N VAL A 270 -21.76 6.41 -10.85
CA VAL A 270 -20.93 5.64 -9.90
C VAL A 270 -21.80 4.81 -8.95
N ASN A 271 -22.88 5.40 -8.42
CA ASN A 271 -23.81 4.67 -7.54
C ASN A 271 -24.50 3.51 -8.28
N LEU A 272 -24.98 3.74 -9.51
CA LEU A 272 -25.59 2.71 -10.33
C LEU A 272 -24.61 1.59 -10.66
N MET A 273 -23.37 1.91 -11.06
CA MET A 273 -22.32 0.91 -11.30
C MET A 273 -22.06 0.06 -10.06
N ARG A 274 -21.97 0.67 -8.87
CA ARG A 274 -21.81 -0.04 -7.59
C ARG A 274 -22.98 -0.99 -7.32
N GLN A 275 -24.22 -0.53 -7.48
CA GLN A 275 -25.42 -1.35 -7.26
C GLN A 275 -25.45 -2.56 -8.21
N HIS A 276 -25.10 -2.37 -9.49
CA HIS A 276 -25.02 -3.46 -10.46
C HIS A 276 -23.96 -4.49 -10.07
N TRP A 277 -22.75 -4.04 -9.70
CA TRP A 277 -21.70 -4.92 -9.18
C TRP A 277 -22.16 -5.72 -7.96
N ASP A 278 -22.72 -5.03 -6.96
CA ASP A 278 -23.17 -5.66 -5.72
C ASP A 278 -24.23 -6.75 -5.98
N LEU A 279 -25.19 -6.48 -6.87
CA LEU A 279 -26.24 -7.45 -7.20
C LEU A 279 -25.71 -8.61 -8.06
N ALA A 280 -24.81 -8.34 -9.01
CA ALA A 280 -24.18 -9.37 -9.84
C ALA A 280 -23.39 -10.36 -8.97
N MET A 281 -22.54 -9.86 -8.07
CA MET A 281 -21.78 -10.71 -7.14
C MET A 281 -22.70 -11.51 -6.22
N HIS A 282 -23.81 -10.92 -5.77
CA HIS A 282 -24.81 -11.65 -4.98
C HIS A 282 -25.46 -12.80 -5.76
N ARG A 283 -25.81 -12.57 -7.04
CA ARG A 283 -26.38 -13.61 -7.92
C ARG A 283 -25.40 -14.75 -8.19
N LEU A 284 -24.11 -14.42 -8.29
CA LEU A 284 -23.03 -15.40 -8.40
C LEU A 284 -22.68 -16.10 -7.08
N GLY A 285 -23.44 -15.86 -6.00
CA GLY A 285 -23.31 -16.57 -4.73
C GLY A 285 -22.32 -15.96 -3.73
N LEU A 286 -21.68 -14.84 -4.05
CA LEU A 286 -20.74 -14.18 -3.14
C LEU A 286 -21.49 -13.48 -1.99
N LEU A 287 -20.93 -13.57 -0.79
CA LEU A 287 -21.50 -13.01 0.42
C LEU A 287 -20.89 -11.65 0.76
N PRO A 288 -21.67 -10.71 1.32
CA PRO A 288 -21.18 -9.38 1.67
C PRO A 288 -20.31 -9.42 2.93
N VAL A 289 -19.34 -8.51 3.00
CA VAL A 289 -18.58 -8.19 4.22
C VAL A 289 -18.36 -6.69 4.30
N ASP A 290 -18.52 -6.13 5.50
CA ASP A 290 -18.28 -4.71 5.77
C ASP A 290 -16.96 -4.58 6.56
N PHE A 291 -16.04 -3.78 6.05
CA PHE A 291 -14.73 -3.53 6.67
C PHE A 291 -14.77 -2.33 7.60
N ALA A 292 -13.87 -2.26 8.58
CA ALA A 292 -13.75 -1.14 9.53
C ALA A 292 -13.54 0.22 8.82
N SER A 293 -12.96 0.23 7.61
CA SER A 293 -12.81 1.45 6.80
C SER A 293 -14.12 1.97 6.19
N GLY A 294 -15.25 1.29 6.42
CA GLY A 294 -16.54 1.56 5.76
C GLY A 294 -16.63 1.02 4.33
N ALA A 295 -15.61 0.31 3.84
CA ALA A 295 -15.66 -0.34 2.53
C ALA A 295 -16.52 -1.61 2.62
N ARG A 296 -17.34 -1.85 1.60
CA ARG A 296 -18.09 -3.10 1.42
C ARG A 296 -17.41 -3.96 0.36
N GLY A 297 -17.25 -5.23 0.67
CA GLY A 297 -16.71 -6.24 -0.24
C GLY A 297 -17.64 -7.43 -0.42
N ARG A 298 -17.28 -8.30 -1.37
CA ARG A 298 -17.98 -9.56 -1.68
C ARG A 298 -16.96 -10.69 -1.65
N PHE A 299 -17.17 -11.68 -0.79
CA PHE A 299 -16.24 -12.80 -0.63
C PHE A 299 -16.82 -14.13 -1.11
N PHE A 300 -15.94 -15.05 -1.48
CA PHE A 300 -16.27 -16.40 -1.93
C PHE A 300 -16.50 -17.31 -0.72
N PRO A 301 -17.73 -17.70 -0.36
CA PRO A 301 -17.98 -18.54 0.79
C PRO A 301 -17.61 -20.01 0.54
N ASP A 302 -17.56 -20.80 1.61
CA ASP A 302 -17.37 -22.24 1.52
C ASP A 302 -18.48 -22.91 0.71
N GLY A 303 -18.07 -23.82 -0.18
CA GLY A 303 -18.95 -24.56 -1.09
C GLY A 303 -19.35 -23.81 -2.35
N LEU A 304 -18.86 -22.58 -2.58
CA LEU A 304 -19.06 -21.89 -3.86
C LEU A 304 -18.06 -22.34 -4.93
N ILE A 305 -16.80 -22.51 -4.54
CA ILE A 305 -15.73 -22.97 -5.43
C ILE A 305 -15.18 -24.27 -4.89
N ASP A 306 -15.17 -25.30 -5.74
CA ASP A 306 -14.56 -26.58 -5.43
C ASP A 306 -13.10 -26.59 -5.90
N GLY A 307 -12.18 -26.61 -4.94
CA GLY A 307 -10.75 -26.73 -5.19
C GLY A 307 -10.10 -25.45 -5.75
N ARG A 308 -9.15 -25.63 -6.67
CA ARG A 308 -8.29 -24.56 -7.18
C ARG A 308 -8.85 -23.97 -8.47
N VAL A 309 -8.81 -22.66 -8.57
CA VAL A 309 -9.14 -21.93 -9.79
C VAL A 309 -7.89 -21.83 -10.66
N LYS A 310 -8.04 -22.26 -11.92
CA LYS A 310 -6.99 -22.28 -12.92
C LYS A 310 -7.32 -21.30 -14.04
N LEU A 311 -6.35 -20.47 -14.39
CA LEU A 311 -6.44 -19.53 -15.50
C LEU A 311 -5.11 -19.50 -16.23
N THR A 312 -5.14 -19.55 -17.56
CA THR A 312 -3.95 -19.35 -18.39
C THR A 312 -4.12 -18.04 -19.13
N LEU A 313 -3.19 -17.11 -18.90
CA LEU A 313 -3.17 -15.82 -19.57
C LEU A 313 -2.57 -15.94 -20.98
N SER A 314 -2.80 -14.93 -21.82
CA SER A 314 -2.29 -14.89 -23.19
C SER A 314 -0.77 -14.82 -23.29
N ASP A 315 -0.09 -14.31 -22.27
CA ASP A 315 1.38 -14.29 -22.15
C ASP A 315 1.97 -15.64 -21.71
N GLY A 316 1.12 -16.66 -21.47
CA GLY A 316 1.51 -17.98 -21.01
C GLY A 316 1.61 -18.11 -19.49
N HIS A 317 1.41 -17.02 -18.72
CA HIS A 317 1.37 -17.08 -17.26
C HIS A 317 0.21 -17.96 -16.80
N ARG A 318 0.53 -18.94 -15.95
CA ARG A 318 -0.43 -19.89 -15.41
C ARG A 318 -0.74 -19.53 -13.96
N VAL A 319 -2.00 -19.17 -13.74
CA VAL A 319 -2.55 -18.91 -12.42
C VAL A 319 -3.21 -20.20 -11.94
N ASP A 320 -2.82 -20.64 -10.74
CA ASP A 320 -3.42 -21.78 -10.05
C ASP A 320 -3.50 -21.48 -8.56
N ARG A 321 -4.69 -21.13 -8.05
CA ARG A 321 -4.90 -20.63 -6.69
C ARG A 321 -6.19 -21.16 -6.08
N VAL A 322 -6.16 -21.45 -4.78
CA VAL A 322 -7.37 -21.52 -3.95
C VAL A 322 -7.82 -20.11 -3.59
N LEU A 323 -9.14 -19.90 -3.50
CA LEU A 323 -9.72 -18.59 -3.14
C LEU A 323 -10.30 -18.59 -1.71
N SER A 324 -10.25 -19.71 -1.00
CA SER A 324 -10.57 -19.82 0.42
C SER A 324 -9.79 -20.97 1.03
N GLY A 325 -9.64 -20.96 2.36
CA GLY A 325 -8.81 -21.94 3.05
C GLY A 325 -8.94 -21.90 4.57
N LYS A 326 -8.13 -22.69 5.27
CA LYS A 326 -8.12 -22.77 6.74
C LYS A 326 -7.03 -21.89 7.32
N PHE A 327 -7.31 -21.27 8.46
CA PHE A 327 -6.30 -20.60 9.29
C PHE A 327 -6.65 -20.83 10.76
N LYS A 328 -5.86 -21.68 11.43
CA LYS A 328 -6.18 -22.21 12.77
C LYS A 328 -7.59 -22.82 12.80
N ASP A 329 -8.43 -22.37 13.73
CA ASP A 329 -9.84 -22.74 13.91
C ASP A 329 -10.81 -21.99 12.97
N ARG A 330 -10.29 -21.07 12.13
CA ARG A 330 -11.08 -20.18 11.28
C ARG A 330 -10.92 -20.50 9.80
N ARG A 331 -11.79 -19.89 8.99
CA ARG A 331 -11.77 -19.97 7.53
C ARG A 331 -11.50 -18.58 6.95
N TRP A 332 -10.52 -18.50 6.05
CA TRP A 332 -10.24 -17.28 5.29
C TRP A 332 -10.82 -17.41 3.89
N HIS A 333 -11.24 -16.28 3.32
CA HIS A 333 -11.87 -16.19 2.01
C HIS A 333 -11.37 -14.96 1.28
N LEU A 334 -11.02 -15.11 0.01
CA LEU A 334 -10.76 -13.99 -0.86
C LEU A 334 -12.03 -13.12 -0.94
N CYS A 335 -11.83 -11.81 -0.83
CA CYS A 335 -12.86 -10.81 -0.90
C CYS A 335 -12.52 -9.79 -1.98
N LEU A 336 -13.48 -9.47 -2.83
CA LEU A 336 -13.36 -8.44 -3.85
C LEU A 336 -14.00 -7.14 -3.36
N VAL A 337 -13.22 -6.08 -3.32
CA VAL A 337 -13.69 -4.71 -3.04
C VAL A 337 -13.59 -3.90 -4.33
N ALA A 338 -14.72 -3.74 -5.00
CA ALA A 338 -14.78 -3.02 -6.27
C ALA A 338 -15.21 -1.57 -6.08
N GLN A 339 -14.48 -0.66 -6.71
CA GLN A 339 -14.74 0.77 -6.67
C GLN A 339 -14.90 1.30 -8.09
N PRO A 340 -16.12 1.71 -8.49
CA PRO A 340 -16.32 2.36 -9.78
C PRO A 340 -15.50 3.65 -9.87
N LYS A 341 -14.82 3.84 -10.99
CA LYS A 341 -14.09 5.04 -11.36
C LYS A 341 -14.52 5.47 -12.76
N LEU A 342 -14.50 6.78 -12.99
CA LEU A 342 -14.86 7.42 -14.26
C LEU A 342 -13.69 8.24 -14.81
N TRP A 343 -12.47 7.97 -14.33
CA TRP A 343 -11.23 8.60 -14.77
C TRP A 343 -10.09 7.58 -14.58
N PRO A 344 -9.16 7.43 -15.56
CA PRO A 344 -9.12 8.13 -16.86
C PRO A 344 -10.23 7.72 -17.83
N ASP A 345 -10.84 6.55 -17.63
CA ASP A 345 -12.05 6.09 -18.31
C ASP A 345 -12.99 5.41 -17.29
N ALA A 346 -14.18 4.98 -17.72
CA ALA A 346 -15.11 4.19 -16.92
C ALA A 346 -14.56 2.78 -16.68
N LEU A 347 -14.28 2.47 -15.41
CA LEU A 347 -13.67 1.21 -14.98
C LEU A 347 -14.05 0.88 -13.55
N PHE A 348 -13.77 -0.35 -13.13
CA PHE A 348 -13.76 -0.76 -11.74
C PHE A 348 -12.34 -0.93 -11.24
N ARG A 349 -11.98 -0.24 -10.17
CA ARG A 349 -10.78 -0.54 -9.40
C ARG A 349 -11.12 -1.64 -8.40
N VAL A 350 -10.68 -2.87 -8.63
CA VAL A 350 -11.03 -4.04 -7.84
C VAL A 350 -9.85 -4.46 -6.98
N HIS A 351 -9.96 -4.31 -5.67
CA HIS A 351 -8.94 -4.78 -4.73
C HIS A 351 -9.26 -6.17 -4.24
N ALA A 352 -8.26 -7.06 -4.26
CA ALA A 352 -8.28 -8.29 -3.49
C ALA A 352 -8.04 -7.97 -2.01
N ASN A 353 -8.89 -8.52 -1.17
CA ASN A 353 -8.86 -8.41 0.29
C ASN A 353 -9.22 -9.79 0.87
N VAL A 354 -9.30 -9.92 2.19
CA VAL A 354 -9.67 -11.18 2.84
C VAL A 354 -10.79 -10.95 3.84
N ALA A 355 -11.80 -11.83 3.77
CA ALA A 355 -12.80 -12.03 4.80
C ALA A 355 -12.41 -13.24 5.67
N VAL A 356 -12.71 -13.20 6.95
CA VAL A 356 -12.47 -14.30 7.90
C VAL A 356 -13.82 -14.68 8.51
N THR A 357 -14.08 -15.97 8.62
CA THR A 357 -15.35 -16.52 9.13
C THR A 357 -15.03 -17.69 10.08
N THR A 358 -15.96 -18.04 10.97
CA THR A 358 -15.87 -19.25 11.80
C THR A 358 -16.58 -20.45 11.16
N ASN A 359 -17.61 -20.21 10.34
CA ASN A 359 -18.48 -21.23 9.76
C ASN A 359 -18.39 -21.32 8.22
N GLY A 360 -17.43 -20.63 7.61
CA GLY A 360 -17.28 -20.57 6.15
C GLY A 360 -18.20 -19.58 5.43
N ARG A 361 -19.12 -18.90 6.13
CA ARG A 361 -20.19 -18.08 5.50
C ARG A 361 -20.48 -16.74 6.17
N THR A 362 -20.26 -16.61 7.48
CA THR A 362 -20.56 -15.39 8.24
C THR A 362 -19.25 -14.69 8.60
N PRO A 363 -18.98 -13.49 8.05
CA PRO A 363 -17.73 -12.79 8.30
C PRO A 363 -17.66 -12.24 9.73
N LEU A 364 -16.45 -12.19 10.28
CA LEU A 364 -16.15 -11.52 11.54
C LEU A 364 -16.38 -10.01 11.42
N PRO A 365 -16.75 -9.33 12.51
CA PRO A 365 -16.97 -7.88 12.52
C PRO A 365 -15.67 -7.09 12.33
N GLY A 366 -15.81 -5.86 11.82
CA GLY A 366 -14.76 -5.05 11.21
C GLY A 366 -13.39 -5.03 11.90
N GLU A 367 -13.31 -4.72 13.20
CA GLU A 367 -12.04 -4.62 13.92
C GLU A 367 -11.38 -5.99 14.14
N GLN A 368 -12.16 -6.98 14.56
CA GLN A 368 -11.69 -8.36 14.74
C GLN A 368 -11.19 -8.95 13.41
N LEU A 369 -11.94 -8.70 12.33
CA LEU A 369 -11.55 -9.08 10.98
C LEU A 369 -10.24 -8.42 10.57
N GLN A 370 -10.09 -7.11 10.76
CA GLN A 370 -8.89 -6.36 10.41
C GLN A 370 -7.65 -6.93 11.12
N ARG A 371 -7.74 -7.18 12.43
CA ARG A 371 -6.64 -7.71 13.24
C ARG A 371 -6.17 -9.08 12.73
N ILE A 372 -7.10 -10.01 12.53
CA ILE A 372 -6.77 -11.37 12.06
C ILE A 372 -6.25 -11.32 10.62
N ARG A 373 -6.82 -10.46 9.77
CA ARG A 373 -6.37 -10.30 8.39
C ARG A 373 -4.91 -9.87 8.31
N LEU A 374 -4.51 -8.84 9.07
CA LEU A 374 -3.12 -8.35 9.07
C LEU A 374 -2.13 -9.44 9.47
N ARG A 375 -2.51 -10.30 10.43
CA ARG A 375 -1.71 -11.46 10.82
C ARG A 375 -1.66 -12.53 9.71
N LEU A 376 -2.82 -12.89 9.15
CA LEU A 376 -2.96 -13.93 8.13
C LEU A 376 -2.23 -13.62 6.82
N THR A 377 -2.28 -12.37 6.38
CA THR A 377 -1.75 -11.96 5.06
C THR A 377 -0.32 -11.42 5.14
N ARG A 378 0.40 -11.60 6.27
CA ARG A 378 1.72 -11.03 6.49
C ARG A 378 2.77 -11.54 5.49
N SER A 379 2.66 -12.81 5.09
CA SER A 379 3.51 -13.45 4.09
C SER A 379 2.97 -13.38 2.66
N TRP A 380 1.88 -12.63 2.42
CA TRP A 380 1.23 -12.54 1.12
C TRP A 380 1.76 -11.34 0.33
N PHE A 381 2.59 -11.62 -0.66
CA PHE A 381 3.20 -10.62 -1.53
C PHE A 381 2.36 -10.37 -2.80
N ASN A 382 2.82 -9.42 -3.61
CA ASN A 382 2.08 -8.91 -4.78
C ASN A 382 1.75 -9.99 -5.82
N ASP A 383 2.63 -10.96 -6.03
CA ASP A 383 2.41 -12.09 -6.94
C ASP A 383 1.19 -12.94 -6.51
N LYS A 384 1.10 -13.27 -5.22
CA LYS A 384 -0.03 -14.00 -4.66
C LYS A 384 -1.33 -13.20 -4.78
N TRP A 385 -1.33 -11.93 -4.38
CA TRP A 385 -2.50 -11.06 -4.48
C TRP A 385 -2.97 -10.88 -5.92
N ARG A 386 -2.04 -10.66 -6.85
CA ARG A 386 -2.31 -10.56 -8.29
C ARG A 386 -2.94 -11.86 -8.79
N ASP A 387 -2.32 -13.00 -8.53
CA ASP A 387 -2.79 -14.28 -9.05
C ASP A 387 -4.17 -14.66 -8.48
N MET A 388 -4.46 -14.36 -7.21
CA MET A 388 -5.79 -14.56 -6.64
C MET A 388 -6.83 -13.62 -7.26
N LEU A 389 -6.49 -12.35 -7.50
CA LEU A 389 -7.39 -11.41 -8.17
C LEU A 389 -7.70 -11.85 -9.61
N LEU A 390 -6.69 -12.28 -10.36
CA LEU A 390 -6.83 -12.79 -11.72
C LEU A 390 -7.66 -14.08 -11.75
N ALA A 391 -7.38 -15.02 -10.86
CA ALA A 391 -8.17 -16.25 -10.71
C ALA A 391 -9.63 -15.93 -10.41
N ALA A 392 -9.91 -15.05 -9.44
CA ALA A 392 -11.26 -14.68 -9.06
C ALA A 392 -12.04 -14.03 -10.21
N MET A 393 -11.45 -13.05 -10.89
CA MET A 393 -12.11 -12.37 -12.01
C MET A 393 -12.28 -13.28 -13.22
N GLY A 394 -11.32 -14.17 -13.50
CA GLY A 394 -11.44 -15.19 -14.54
C GLY A 394 -12.52 -16.23 -14.25
N TRP A 395 -12.66 -16.65 -12.99
CA TRP A 395 -13.74 -17.56 -12.56
C TRP A 395 -15.10 -16.90 -12.67
N LEU A 396 -15.23 -15.64 -12.21
CA LEU A 396 -16.48 -14.89 -12.30
C LEU A 396 -16.94 -14.70 -13.75
N ALA A 397 -16.00 -14.54 -14.68
CA ALA A 397 -16.29 -14.41 -16.11
C ALA A 397 -16.52 -15.75 -16.82
N GLU A 398 -16.41 -16.89 -16.13
CA GLU A 398 -16.61 -18.24 -16.71
C GLU A 398 -15.76 -18.51 -17.98
N GLY A 399 -14.59 -17.86 -18.09
CA GLY A 399 -13.70 -17.97 -19.26
C GLY A 399 -13.98 -16.97 -20.39
N ASP A 400 -15.02 -16.13 -20.28
CA ASP A 400 -15.28 -15.06 -21.24
C ASP A 400 -14.32 -13.87 -21.08
N ALA A 401 -14.19 -13.08 -22.14
CA ALA A 401 -13.39 -11.85 -22.14
C ALA A 401 -13.99 -10.74 -21.26
N THR A 402 -15.27 -10.86 -20.89
CA THR A 402 -15.99 -9.90 -20.07
C THR A 402 -16.90 -10.59 -19.07
N LEU A 403 -16.90 -10.08 -17.85
CA LEU A 403 -17.89 -10.39 -16.81
C LEU A 403 -19.16 -9.55 -17.05
N ASP A 404 -20.29 -10.21 -17.29
CA ASP A 404 -21.59 -9.55 -17.31
C ASP A 404 -22.04 -9.18 -15.89
N ILE A 405 -22.24 -7.89 -15.65
CA ILE A 405 -22.74 -7.36 -14.37
C ILE A 405 -24.12 -6.69 -14.54
N ALA A 406 -24.83 -7.00 -15.63
CA ALA A 406 -26.17 -6.54 -15.94
C ALA A 406 -27.21 -7.02 -14.92
N ALA A 407 -27.29 -6.33 -13.79
CA ALA A 407 -28.35 -6.51 -12.82
C ALA A 407 -29.75 -6.22 -13.38
N SER A 408 -29.82 -5.37 -14.40
CA SER A 408 -31.05 -4.82 -14.97
C SER A 408 -31.44 -5.40 -16.34
N GLY A 409 -30.78 -6.46 -16.80
CA GLY A 409 -31.08 -7.13 -18.07
C GLY A 409 -30.63 -6.38 -19.34
N GLU A 410 -30.06 -5.19 -19.18
CA GLU A 410 -29.39 -4.42 -20.24
C GLU A 410 -27.88 -4.64 -20.21
N ARG A 411 -27.19 -4.48 -21.35
CA ARG A 411 -25.75 -4.79 -21.46
C ARG A 411 -24.89 -3.88 -20.58
N LEU A 412 -24.33 -4.44 -19.50
CA LEU A 412 -23.31 -3.81 -18.66
C LEU A 412 -22.23 -4.84 -18.33
N ALA A 413 -21.04 -4.70 -18.91
CA ALA A 413 -20.00 -5.71 -18.81
C ALA A 413 -18.63 -5.10 -18.49
N VAL A 414 -17.87 -5.80 -17.64
CA VAL A 414 -16.53 -5.43 -17.18
C VAL A 414 -15.52 -6.39 -17.79
N ALA A 415 -14.33 -5.93 -18.13
CA ALA A 415 -13.26 -6.82 -18.60
C ALA A 415 -12.96 -7.93 -17.56
N SER A 416 -12.69 -9.15 -18.00
CA SER A 416 -12.30 -10.25 -17.10
C SER A 416 -10.84 -10.18 -16.66
N LEU A 417 -10.00 -9.53 -17.46
CA LEU A 417 -8.61 -9.22 -17.14
C LEU A 417 -8.42 -7.72 -16.86
N PRO A 418 -7.52 -7.34 -15.94
CA PRO A 418 -7.22 -5.94 -15.69
C PRO A 418 -6.40 -5.35 -16.83
N MET A 419 -6.36 -4.03 -16.89
CA MET A 419 -5.44 -3.31 -17.77
C MET A 419 -4.00 -3.72 -17.45
N SER A 420 -3.26 -4.06 -18.49
CA SER A 420 -1.83 -4.35 -18.44
C SER A 420 -1.02 -3.18 -18.98
N PHE A 421 0.21 -3.06 -18.50
CA PHE A 421 1.16 -2.05 -18.91
C PHE A 421 2.51 -2.70 -19.14
N ASP A 422 3.13 -2.44 -20.30
CA ASP A 422 4.49 -2.88 -20.55
C ASP A 422 5.47 -1.93 -19.90
N PHE A 423 6.35 -2.48 -19.06
CA PHE A 423 7.40 -1.75 -18.38
C PHE A 423 8.77 -2.19 -18.91
N PRO A 424 9.70 -1.25 -19.20
CA PRO A 424 10.95 -1.58 -19.90
C PRO A 424 12.01 -2.26 -19.02
N VAL A 425 11.72 -2.42 -17.74
CA VAL A 425 12.62 -3.03 -16.75
C VAL A 425 11.80 -3.92 -15.82
N SER A 426 12.43 -4.88 -15.16
CA SER A 426 11.77 -5.77 -14.20
C SER A 426 12.57 -5.95 -12.93
N PHE A 427 11.92 -6.48 -11.89
CA PHE A 427 12.53 -6.71 -10.59
C PHE A 427 12.83 -8.21 -10.35
N ALA A 428 14.10 -8.59 -10.40
CA ALA A 428 14.61 -9.91 -10.07
C ALA A 428 14.95 -9.99 -8.57
N ALA A 429 13.95 -10.29 -7.74
CA ALA A 429 14.19 -10.63 -6.33
C ALA A 429 14.58 -12.11 -6.19
N GLU A 430 15.84 -12.40 -5.87
CA GLU A 430 16.28 -13.69 -5.34
C GLU A 430 16.01 -13.75 -3.83
N GLU A 431 14.73 -13.74 -3.44
CA GLU A 431 14.36 -14.13 -2.08
C GLU A 431 13.81 -15.55 -2.11
N ASP A 432 14.38 -16.43 -1.29
CA ASP A 432 13.89 -17.78 -1.08
C ASP A 432 12.58 -17.70 -0.26
N ARG A 433 11.48 -17.45 -0.97
CA ARG A 433 10.15 -17.22 -0.36
C ARG A 433 9.54 -18.55 0.02
N ARG A 434 9.53 -18.85 1.32
CA ARG A 434 8.79 -20.00 1.84
C ARG A 434 7.29 -19.71 1.80
N ALA A 435 6.54 -20.55 1.09
CA ALA A 435 5.09 -20.51 1.11
C ALA A 435 4.58 -21.04 2.47
N GLU A 436 3.87 -20.19 3.22
CA GLU A 436 3.21 -20.56 4.48
C GLU A 436 1.80 -21.14 4.26
N GLU A 437 1.40 -21.32 3.01
CA GLU A 437 0.13 -21.90 2.59
C GLU A 437 0.40 -23.21 1.83
N ASP A 438 -0.31 -24.27 2.20
CA ASP A 438 -0.26 -25.54 1.49
C ASP A 438 -1.13 -25.56 0.22
N GLU A 439 -1.15 -26.69 -0.49
CA GLU A 439 -1.94 -26.81 -1.73
C GLU A 439 -3.47 -26.70 -1.50
N GLY A 440 -3.94 -26.91 -0.27
CA GLY A 440 -5.35 -26.83 0.13
C GLY A 440 -5.75 -25.47 0.71
N GLY A 441 -4.86 -24.48 0.73
CA GLY A 441 -5.14 -23.17 1.31
C GLY A 441 -5.01 -23.12 2.82
N GLN A 442 -4.47 -24.13 3.47
CA GLN A 442 -4.21 -24.08 4.90
C GLN A 442 -2.96 -23.24 5.16
N ILE A 443 -3.13 -22.17 5.94
CA ILE A 443 -2.05 -21.26 6.29
C ILE A 443 -1.50 -21.64 7.67
N THR A 444 -0.19 -21.86 7.75
CA THR A 444 0.56 -22.08 8.98
C THR A 444 1.75 -21.12 9.00
N LEU A 445 1.66 -20.06 9.81
CA LEU A 445 2.71 -19.05 9.93
C LEU A 445 3.94 -19.64 10.64
N SER A 446 5.15 -19.23 10.23
CA SER A 446 6.36 -19.61 10.98
C SER A 446 6.48 -18.88 12.31
N GLU A 447 7.26 -19.43 13.25
CA GLU A 447 7.53 -18.81 14.55
C GLU A 447 8.13 -17.39 14.41
N ASP A 448 8.92 -17.13 13.36
CA ASP A 448 9.48 -15.81 13.06
C ASP A 448 8.38 -14.78 12.77
N PHE A 449 7.35 -15.16 12.03
CA PHE A 449 6.21 -14.29 11.72
C PHE A 449 5.25 -14.12 12.91
N GLU A 450 5.08 -15.15 13.74
CA GLU A 450 4.28 -15.03 14.97
C GLU A 450 4.96 -14.09 15.98
N THR A 451 6.25 -14.29 16.25
CA THR A 451 7.01 -13.47 17.22
C THR A 451 7.09 -12.00 16.81
N ALA A 452 7.19 -11.72 15.50
CA ALA A 452 7.24 -10.36 14.99
C ALA A 452 5.89 -9.63 15.09
N PHE A 453 4.76 -10.33 15.20
CA PHE A 453 3.44 -9.72 15.39
C PHE A 453 3.18 -9.39 16.87
N ASP A 454 3.59 -10.26 17.78
CA ASP A 454 3.43 -10.03 19.23
C ASP A 454 4.27 -8.83 19.74
N ARG A 455 5.40 -8.55 19.08
CA ARG A 455 6.24 -7.37 19.37
C ARG A 455 5.62 -6.04 18.96
N ASP A 456 4.67 -6.04 18.00
CA ASP A 456 3.98 -4.83 17.54
C ASP A 456 2.85 -4.40 18.51
N GLY A 457 2.75 -5.02 19.69
CA GLY A 457 1.92 -4.55 20.80
C GLY A 457 0.42 -4.72 20.58
N ILE A 458 0.00 -5.60 19.67
CA ILE A 458 -1.41 -5.94 19.44
C ILE A 458 -1.73 -7.18 20.27
N PRO A 459 -2.42 -7.07 21.44
CA PRO A 459 -2.70 -8.23 22.27
C PRO A 459 -3.59 -9.22 21.50
N GLU A 460 -3.28 -10.51 21.60
CA GLU A 460 -4.29 -11.55 21.42
C GLU A 460 -5.39 -11.27 22.46
N GLU A 461 -6.55 -10.81 22.02
CA GLU A 461 -7.75 -10.93 22.85
C GLU A 461 -7.93 -12.42 23.10
N ALA A 462 -7.70 -12.82 24.34
CA ALA A 462 -8.04 -14.13 24.84
C ALA A 462 -9.53 -14.37 24.56
N ASP A 463 -9.82 -15.43 23.81
CA ASP A 463 -11.18 -15.87 23.51
C ASP A 463 -12.00 -15.96 24.81
N ALA A 464 -13.17 -15.30 24.82
CA ALA A 464 -14.24 -15.50 25.77
C ALA A 464 -15.55 -15.71 25.01
#